data_AF-A0A166CT91-F1
#
_entry.id   AF-A0A166CT91-F1
#
_cell.length_a   1.000
_cell.length_b   1.000
_cell.length_c   1.000
_cell.angle_alpha   90.00
_cell.angle_beta   90.00
_cell.angle_gamma   90.00
#
_symmetry.space_group_name_H-M   'P 1'
#
loop_
_entity.id
_entity.type
_entity.pdbx_description
1 polymer ?
#
loop_
_entity_poly.entity_id
_entity_poly.type
_entity_poly.pdbx_seq_one_letter_code
_entity_poly.pdbx_strand_id
1 'polypeptide(L)'
;MTPESLLYDLNTFGFIFENLCIRDLTVYSSSVDGKISYYRDRYGLEADCVLHLKDGRYALIEFKLGSSEIEKGAKNLIKLDTLRSLSIIKIKVYDCWIWF
;
A
#
# COMPACT_ATOMS: atom_id res chain seq x y z
N MET A 1 -20.49 -14.59 -1.56
CA MET A 1 -19.84 -13.95 -0.39
C MET A 1 -20.85 -13.05 0.28
N THR A 2 -21.00 -13.16 1.61
CA THR A 2 -21.78 -12.21 2.42
C THR A 2 -20.83 -11.39 3.29
N PRO A 3 -21.23 -10.18 3.73
CA PRO A 3 -20.41 -9.37 4.65
C PRO A 3 -19.98 -10.16 5.90
N GLU A 4 -20.87 -10.99 6.45
CA GLU A 4 -20.60 -11.79 7.64
C GLU A 4 -19.56 -12.87 7.36
N SER A 5 -19.56 -13.47 6.17
CA SER A 5 -18.55 -14.47 5.78
C SER A 5 -17.13 -13.89 5.70
N LEU A 6 -16.98 -12.59 5.40
CA LEU A 6 -15.67 -11.93 5.34
C LEU A 6 -15.04 -11.72 6.72
N LEU A 7 -15.85 -11.69 7.79
CA LEU A 7 -15.34 -11.63 9.16
C LEU A 7 -14.59 -12.91 9.55
N TYR A 8 -14.90 -14.02 8.90
CA TYR A 8 -14.28 -15.33 9.13
C TYR A 8 -13.20 -15.68 8.10
N ASP A 9 -13.10 -14.90 7.01
CA ASP A 9 -12.06 -15.02 5.98
C ASP A 9 -11.28 -13.72 5.84
N LEU A 10 -10.37 -13.50 6.79
CA LEU A 10 -9.53 -12.31 6.86
C LEU A 10 -8.58 -12.17 5.67
N ASN A 11 -8.24 -13.27 4.99
CA ASN A 11 -7.41 -13.21 3.78
C ASN A 11 -8.20 -12.59 2.63
N THR A 12 -9.40 -13.10 2.36
CA THR A 12 -10.28 -12.52 1.33
C THR A 12 -10.65 -11.08 1.67
N PHE A 13 -10.91 -10.79 2.94
CA PHE A 13 -11.15 -9.42 3.40
C PHE A 13 -9.93 -8.51 3.16
N GLY A 14 -8.71 -9.00 3.43
CA GLY A 14 -7.45 -8.31 3.11
C GLY A 14 -7.32 -7.94 1.64
N PHE A 15 -7.57 -8.89 0.74
CA PHE A 15 -7.53 -8.62 -0.71
C PHE A 15 -8.58 -7.60 -1.16
N ILE A 16 -9.79 -7.65 -0.60
CA ILE A 16 -10.83 -6.65 -0.91
C ILE A 16 -10.41 -5.28 -0.40
N PHE A 17 -9.86 -5.21 0.81
CA PHE A 17 -9.37 -3.98 1.40
C PHE A 17 -8.21 -3.34 0.60
N GLU A 18 -7.24 -4.15 0.17
CA GLU A 18 -6.16 -3.72 -0.73
C GLU A 18 -6.71 -3.08 -2.01
N ASN A 19 -7.68 -3.75 -2.66
CA ASN A 19 -8.33 -3.23 -3.86
C ASN A 19 -9.07 -1.91 -3.62
N LEU A 20 -9.75 -1.77 -2.47
CA LEU A 20 -10.41 -0.52 -2.09
C LEU A 20 -9.40 0.61 -1.90
N CYS A 21 -8.28 0.34 -1.23
CA CYS A 21 -7.22 1.33 -1.06
C CYS A 21 -6.60 1.77 -2.39
N ILE A 22 -6.32 0.83 -3.31
CA ILE A 22 -5.77 1.12 -4.63
C ILE A 22 -6.74 1.97 -5.44
N ARG A 23 -8.04 1.65 -5.41
CA ARG A 23 -9.08 2.43 -6.08
C ARG A 23 -9.07 3.88 -5.57
N ASP A 24 -9.12 4.06 -4.26
CA ASP A 24 -9.21 5.39 -3.66
C ASP A 24 -7.93 6.20 -3.89
N LEU A 25 -6.76 5.56 -3.78
CA LEU A 25 -5.47 6.19 -4.09
C LEU A 25 -5.38 6.61 -5.56
N THR A 26 -5.91 5.80 -6.48
CA THR A 26 -5.97 6.15 -7.92
C THR A 26 -6.78 7.42 -8.12
N VAL A 27 -7.96 7.50 -7.49
CA VAL A 27 -8.84 8.67 -7.59
C VAL A 27 -8.15 9.91 -7.00
N TYR A 28 -7.61 9.83 -5.79
CA TYR A 28 -7.00 11.00 -5.15
C TYR A 28 -5.74 11.48 -5.86
N SER A 29 -4.88 10.55 -6.29
CA SER A 29 -3.64 10.89 -6.99
C SER A 29 -3.85 11.37 -8.43
N SER A 30 -5.00 11.08 -9.05
CA SER A 30 -5.31 11.53 -10.42
C SER A 30 -5.26 13.06 -10.57
N SER A 31 -5.64 13.79 -9.51
CA SER A 31 -5.62 15.26 -9.47
C SER A 31 -4.21 15.86 -9.64
N VAL A 32 -3.17 15.08 -9.38
CA VAL A 32 -1.76 15.48 -9.48
C VAL A 32 -0.99 14.66 -10.53
N ASP A 33 -1.69 14.13 -11.54
CA ASP A 33 -1.13 13.25 -12.58
C ASP A 33 -0.42 12.02 -12.00
N GLY A 34 -0.86 11.54 -10.83
CA GLY A 34 -0.30 10.37 -10.17
C GLY A 34 -0.58 9.08 -10.93
N LYS A 35 0.38 8.14 -10.92
CA LYS A 35 0.25 6.83 -11.55
C LYS A 35 0.55 5.72 -10.55
N ILE A 36 -0.27 4.68 -10.55
CA ILE A 36 -0.07 3.50 -9.71
C ILE A 36 0.57 2.38 -10.52
N SER A 37 1.50 1.65 -9.90
CA SER A 37 2.06 0.40 -10.42
C SER A 37 2.30 -0.59 -9.27
N TYR A 38 2.41 -1.87 -9.60
CA TYR A 38 2.77 -2.93 -8.65
C TYR A 38 4.26 -3.23 -8.72
N TYR A 39 4.87 -3.64 -7.61
CA TYR A 39 6.28 -3.99 -7.58
C TYR A 39 6.52 -5.37 -6.96
N ARG A 40 7.29 -6.19 -7.66
CA ARG A 40 7.79 -7.50 -7.21
C ARG A 40 9.17 -7.75 -7.79
N ASP A 41 10.10 -8.18 -6.95
CA ASP A 41 11.45 -8.53 -7.38
C ASP A 41 11.73 -10.03 -7.39
N ARG A 42 12.90 -10.40 -7.93
CA ARG A 42 13.36 -11.79 -8.04
C ARG A 42 13.73 -12.43 -6.70
N TYR A 43 13.87 -11.64 -5.63
CA TYR A 43 14.15 -12.10 -4.28
C TYR A 43 12.87 -12.27 -3.45
N GLY A 44 11.70 -12.02 -4.06
CA GLY A 44 10.40 -12.13 -3.41
C GLY A 44 10.04 -10.92 -2.55
N LEU A 45 10.73 -9.79 -2.71
CA LEU A 45 10.33 -8.53 -2.08
C LEU A 45 9.28 -7.86 -2.96
N GLU A 46 8.18 -7.48 -2.33
CA GLU A 46 6.98 -6.94 -2.98
C GLU A 46 6.55 -5.67 -2.28
N ALA A 47 5.96 -4.74 -3.02
CA ALA A 47 5.18 -3.65 -2.46
C ALA A 47 3.79 -3.71 -3.10
N ASP A 48 2.76 -3.63 -2.26
CA ASP A 48 1.36 -3.71 -2.71
C ASP A 48 1.03 -2.61 -3.72
N CYS A 49 1.65 -1.43 -3.59
CA CYS A 49 1.47 -0.32 -4.51
C CYS A 49 2.71 0.59 -4.56
N VAL A 50 3.01 1.10 -5.76
CA VAL A 50 3.95 2.20 -5.99
C VAL A 50 3.19 3.36 -6.64
N LEU A 51 3.11 4.49 -5.95
CA LEU A 51 2.57 5.74 -6.48
C LEU A 51 3.71 6.55 -7.10
N HIS A 52 3.61 6.90 -8.37
CA HIS A 52 4.53 7.79 -9.08
C HIS A 52 3.89 9.15 -9.27
N LEU A 53 4.62 10.21 -8.96
CA LEU A 53 4.23 11.59 -9.22
C LEU A 53 4.95 12.12 -10.47
N LYS A 54 4.36 13.14 -11.08
CA LYS A 54 4.87 13.74 -12.33
C LYS A 54 6.28 14.34 -12.20
N ASP A 55 6.65 14.79 -11.01
CA ASP A 55 7.97 15.36 -10.72
C ASP A 55 9.06 14.29 -10.46
N GLY A 56 8.74 13.01 -10.67
CA GLY A 56 9.67 11.89 -10.50
C GLY A 56 9.76 11.35 -9.08
N ARG A 57 9.08 11.98 -8.10
CA ARG A 57 8.91 11.38 -6.77
C ARG A 57 8.01 10.15 -6.87
N TYR A 58 8.22 9.19 -5.97
CA TYR A 58 7.34 8.04 -5.82
C TYR A 58 7.21 7.65 -4.35
N ALA A 59 6.23 6.81 -4.04
CA ALA A 59 6.00 6.24 -2.72
C ALA A 59 5.77 4.73 -2.85
N LEU A 60 6.46 3.94 -2.02
CA LEU A 60 6.14 2.53 -1.81
C LEU A 60 5.10 2.41 -0.71
N ILE A 61 4.05 1.63 -0.95
CA ILE A 61 2.88 1.53 -0.09
C ILE A 61 2.58 0.06 0.17
N GLU A 62 2.28 -0.24 1.43
CA GLU A 62 1.85 -1.55 1.93
C GLU A 62 0.52 -1.36 2.65
N PHE A 63 -0.47 -2.17 2.31
CA PHE A 63 -1.78 -2.17 2.96
C PHE A 63 -1.80 -3.31 3.99
N LYS A 64 -2.21 -3.00 5.22
CA LYS A 64 -2.30 -3.97 6.32
C LYS A 64 -3.54 -3.68 7.15
N LEU A 65 -4.31 -4.71 7.47
CA LEU A 65 -5.54 -4.62 8.26
C LEU A 65 -5.31 -4.59 9.78
N GLY A 66 -4.17 -5.12 10.25
CA GLY A 66 -3.90 -5.32 11.67
C GLY A 66 -2.65 -4.57 12.14
N SER A 67 -2.72 -3.99 13.34
CA SER A 67 -1.62 -3.23 13.95
C SER A 67 -0.33 -4.05 14.11
N SER A 68 -0.43 -5.36 14.35
CA SER A 68 0.71 -6.28 14.43
C SER A 68 1.47 -6.42 13.11
N GLU A 69 0.79 -6.23 11.97
CA GLU A 69 1.37 -6.41 10.65
C GLU A 69 1.98 -5.11 10.09
N ILE A 70 1.63 -3.96 10.68
CA ILE A 70 2.16 -2.64 10.29
C ILE A 70 3.69 -2.61 10.42
N GLU A 71 4.24 -3.09 11.53
CA GLU A 71 5.69 -3.11 11.73
C GLU A 71 6.40 -4.00 10.73
N LYS A 72 5.79 -5.14 10.36
CA LYS A 72 6.33 -6.05 9.36
C LYS A 72 6.33 -5.39 7.98
N GLY A 73 5.22 -4.75 7.59
CA GLY A 73 5.12 -3.98 6.35
C GLY A 73 6.16 -2.85 6.29
N ALA A 74 6.31 -2.08 7.37
CA ALA A 74 7.31 -1.01 7.44
C ALA A 74 8.74 -1.55 7.29
N LYS A 75 9.08 -2.69 7.93
CA LYS A 75 10.37 -3.36 7.77
C LYS A 75 10.57 -3.87 6.34
N ASN A 76 9.52 -4.34 5.68
CA ASN A 76 9.58 -4.78 4.28
C ASN A 76 9.92 -3.60 3.34
N LEU A 77 9.22 -2.47 3.49
CA LEU A 77 9.49 -1.25 2.72
C LEU A 77 10.91 -0.71 2.94
N ILE A 78 11.41 -0.76 4.17
CA ILE A 78 12.80 -0.35 4.47
C ILE A 78 13.81 -1.26 3.77
N LYS A 79 13.55 -2.57 3.72
CA LYS A 79 14.43 -3.51 2.97
C LYS A 79 14.43 -3.18 1.47
N LEU A 80 13.25 -2.93 0.90
CA LEU A 80 13.10 -2.52 -0.50
C LEU A 80 13.83 -1.22 -0.81
N ASP A 81 13.70 -0.24 0.07
CA ASP A 81 14.37 1.05 -0.01
C ASP A 81 15.90 0.93 0.10
N THR A 82 16.38 0.21 1.11
CA THR A 82 17.83 0.05 1.35
C THR A 82 18.54 -0.58 0.16
N LEU A 83 17.85 -1.43 -0.60
CA LEU A 83 18.38 -2.03 -1.83
C LEU A 83 18.43 -1.05 -3.02
N ARG A 84 17.76 0.11 -2.93
CA ARG A 84 17.52 1.01 -4.08
C ARG A 84 17.68 2.51 -3.82
N SER A 85 18.10 2.94 -2.63
CA SER A 85 18.29 4.35 -2.23
C SER A 85 17.07 5.22 -2.59
N LEU A 86 15.91 4.87 -2.04
CA LEU A 86 14.61 5.41 -2.38
C LEU A 86 14.09 6.40 -1.31
N SER A 87 13.26 7.38 -1.69
CA SER A 87 12.55 8.22 -0.72
C SER A 87 11.23 7.54 -0.34
N ILE A 88 11.08 7.09 0.90
CA ILE A 88 9.85 6.43 1.37
C ILE A 88 8.87 7.46 1.92
N ILE A 89 7.65 7.50 1.39
CA ILE A 89 6.48 8.06 2.08
C ILE A 89 5.73 6.89 2.74
N LYS A 90 5.78 6.80 4.07
CA LYS A 90 5.05 5.79 4.84
C LYS A 90 3.59 6.20 4.97
N ILE A 91 2.71 5.61 4.16
CA ILE A 91 1.27 5.83 4.30
C ILE A 91 0.71 4.77 5.24
N LYS A 92 0.20 5.23 6.39
CA LYS A 92 -0.39 4.41 7.45
C LYS A 92 -1.88 4.30 7.16
N VAL A 93 -2.34 3.19 6.56
CA VAL A 93 -3.78 2.98 6.35
C VAL A 93 -4.32 2.09 7.46
N TYR A 94 -4.59 2.73 8.60
CA TYR A 94 -5.51 2.43 9.71
C TYR A 94 -4.97 3.03 11.02
N ASP A 95 -5.10 4.34 11.15
CA ASP A 95 -6.12 4.95 12.00
C ASP A 95 -6.90 5.89 11.07
N CYS A 96 -8.22 5.94 11.15
CA CYS A 96 -9.05 6.66 10.18
C CYS A 96 -8.95 8.18 10.39
N TRP A 97 -7.82 8.78 10.01
CA TRP A 97 -7.60 10.23 9.96
C TRP A 97 -6.77 10.53 8.71
N ILE A 98 -7.40 10.46 7.54
CA ILE A 98 -6.89 11.19 6.36
C ILE A 98 -7.21 12.66 6.63
N TRP A 99 -6.22 13.42 7.10
CA TRP A 99 -6.25 14.87 6.94
C TRP A 99 -5.36 15.22 5.75
N PHE A 100 -5.96 15.95 4.81
CA PHE A 100 -5.28 16.73 3.79
C PHE A 100 -4.25 17.68 4.41
#